data_AF-A0A1R1CBS7-F1
#
_entry.id   AF-A0A1R1CBS7-F1
#
_cell.length_a   1.000
_cell.length_b   1.000
_cell.length_c   1.000
_cell.angle_alpha   90.00
_cell.angle_beta   90.00
_cell.angle_gamma   90.00
#
_symmetry.space_group_name_H-M   'P 1'
#
loop_
_entity.id
_entity.type
_entity.pdbx_description
1 polymer ?
#
loop_
_entity_poly.entity_id
_entity_poly.type
_entity_poly.pdbx_seq_one_letter_code
_entity_poly.pdbx_strand_id
1 'polypeptide(L)'
;MISPEARYFILANKMKPKKLFIRGNRILAIEKILEYLIYFLVWPSFFVLALALFRVQLKQYIIPIIVSTCIMTPVAALLQSSEIIYLLTIIQPLAFLFCLMVVFRFKFFHSIMMIGLVFVYSISAEFVYNMIVAQFNYQHFLHILRDEYIMQGFWVSFINYMTTYLIIRSRWGFTFISTRNSKIHSSAMIIQNKLYLSVLIFLASFSMISLSVYLWKDMFLFIFTSTSTILAFVLHYSYKREFHD
;
A
#
# COMPACT_ATOMS: atom_id res chain seq x y z
N MET A 1 -51.51 -34.93 -28.41
CA MET A 1 -51.26 -35.51 -27.08
C MET A 1 -49.76 -35.49 -26.83
N ILE A 2 -49.31 -34.72 -25.83
CA ILE A 2 -47.89 -34.65 -25.46
C ILE A 2 -47.60 -35.80 -24.49
N SER A 3 -46.58 -36.60 -24.80
CA SER A 3 -46.13 -37.74 -23.99
C SER A 3 -45.92 -37.33 -22.51
N PRO A 4 -46.33 -38.16 -21.53
CA PRO A 4 -46.12 -37.90 -20.10
C PRO A 4 -44.66 -37.57 -19.75
N GLU A 5 -43.70 -38.15 -20.47
CA GLU A 5 -42.26 -37.96 -20.25
C GLU A 5 -41.79 -36.54 -20.61
N ALA A 6 -42.41 -35.91 -21.62
CA ALA A 6 -42.09 -34.53 -22.00
C ALA A 6 -42.57 -33.51 -20.96
N ARG A 7 -43.56 -33.84 -20.12
CA ARG A 7 -43.99 -32.96 -19.01
C ARG A 7 -42.98 -32.94 -17.86
N TYR A 8 -42.32 -34.07 -17.57
CA TYR A 8 -41.30 -34.13 -16.51
C TYR A 8 -40.02 -33.36 -16.87
N PHE A 9 -39.63 -33.36 -18.15
CA PHE A 9 -38.46 -32.61 -18.61
C PHE A 9 -38.66 -31.08 -18.51
N ILE A 10 -39.87 -30.59 -18.79
CA ILE A 10 -40.21 -29.16 -18.71
C ILE A 10 -40.32 -28.69 -17.24
N LEU A 11 -40.80 -29.54 -16.33
CA LEU A 11 -40.85 -29.23 -14.89
C LEU A 11 -39.47 -29.27 -14.23
N ALA A 12 -38.59 -30.19 -14.63
CA ALA A 12 -37.22 -30.26 -14.11
C ALA A 12 -36.35 -29.06 -14.53
N ASN A 13 -36.59 -28.50 -15.72
CA ASN A 13 -35.82 -27.34 -16.22
C ASN A 13 -36.30 -25.99 -15.64
N LYS A 14 -37.53 -25.90 -15.12
CA LYS A 14 -38.06 -24.67 -14.50
C LYS A 14 -37.66 -24.48 -13.02
N MET A 15 -37.16 -25.51 -12.33
CA MET A 15 -36.85 -25.44 -10.89
C MET A 15 -35.36 -25.27 -10.54
N LYS A 16 -34.43 -25.29 -11.51
CA LYS A 16 -32.99 -25.13 -11.26
C LYS A 16 -32.39 -23.69 -11.28
N PRO A 17 -33.01 -22.63 -11.85
CA PRO A 17 -32.29 -21.35 -11.96
C PRO A 17 -32.23 -20.53 -10.66
N LYS A 18 -33.24 -20.63 -9.76
CA LYS A 18 -33.27 -19.80 -8.54
C LYS A 18 -32.25 -20.21 -7.48
N LYS A 19 -32.02 -21.51 -7.27
CA LYS A 19 -31.03 -21.97 -6.26
C LYS A 19 -29.58 -21.68 -6.68
N LEU A 20 -29.27 -21.72 -7.98
CA LEU A 20 -27.93 -21.36 -8.46
C LEU A 20 -27.66 -19.85 -8.32
N PHE A 21 -28.65 -19.01 -8.64
CA PHE A 21 -28.55 -17.55 -8.52
C PHE A 21 -28.38 -17.08 -7.05
N ILE A 22 -29.14 -17.68 -6.11
CA ILE A 22 -29.01 -17.37 -4.67
C ILE A 22 -27.66 -17.85 -4.09
N ARG A 23 -27.06 -18.90 -4.67
CA ARG A 23 -25.73 -19.37 -4.26
C ARG A 23 -24.63 -18.44 -4.79
N GLY A 24 -24.75 -17.96 -6.04
CA GLY A 24 -23.84 -16.98 -6.62
C GLY A 24 -23.80 -15.65 -5.86
N ASN A 25 -24.97 -15.09 -5.53
CA ASN A 25 -25.03 -13.82 -4.79
C ASN A 25 -24.44 -13.90 -3.37
N ARG A 26 -24.51 -15.07 -2.71
CA ARG A 26 -23.92 -15.26 -1.37
C ARG A 26 -22.40 -15.37 -1.43
N ILE A 27 -21.85 -16.05 -2.43
CA ILE A 27 -20.40 -16.16 -2.61
C ILE A 27 -19.79 -14.78 -2.88
N LEU A 28 -20.41 -14.01 -3.80
CA LEU A 28 -19.99 -12.64 -4.11
C LEU A 28 -20.03 -11.72 -2.89
N ALA A 29 -21.03 -11.85 -2.02
CA ALA A 29 -21.13 -11.04 -0.81
C ALA A 29 -20.02 -11.37 0.20
N ILE A 30 -19.65 -12.65 0.34
CA ILE A 30 -18.57 -13.09 1.24
C ILE A 30 -17.22 -12.56 0.75
N GLU A 31 -16.94 -12.66 -0.56
CA GLU A 31 -15.69 -12.14 -1.16
C GLU A 31 -15.52 -10.65 -0.90
N LYS A 32 -16.57 -9.85 -1.10
CA LYS A 32 -16.55 -8.40 -0.80
C LYS A 32 -16.29 -8.12 0.67
N ILE A 33 -16.91 -8.87 1.59
CA ILE A 33 -16.68 -8.69 3.03
C ILE A 33 -15.20 -8.99 3.36
N LEU A 34 -14.64 -10.06 2.81
CA LEU A 34 -13.23 -10.42 3.00
C LEU A 34 -12.28 -9.35 2.45
N GLU A 35 -12.58 -8.80 1.27
CA GLU A 35 -11.82 -7.70 0.67
C GLU A 35 -11.81 -6.46 1.58
N TYR A 36 -12.97 -6.04 2.11
CA TYR A 36 -13.03 -4.93 3.06
C TYR A 36 -12.25 -5.19 4.35
N LEU A 37 -12.34 -6.41 4.89
CA LEU A 37 -11.58 -6.81 6.08
C LEU A 37 -10.06 -6.74 5.83
N ILE A 38 -9.62 -7.13 4.64
CA ILE A 38 -8.21 -7.07 4.26
C ILE A 38 -7.75 -5.63 4.11
N TYR A 39 -8.52 -4.76 3.46
CA TYR A 39 -8.17 -3.33 3.43
C TYR A 39 -8.10 -2.73 4.84
N PHE A 40 -9.01 -3.11 5.72
CA PHE A 40 -8.99 -2.69 7.12
C PHE A 40 -7.80 -3.22 7.92
N LEU A 41 -7.15 -4.30 7.45
CA LEU A 41 -5.92 -4.86 8.03
C LEU A 41 -4.65 -4.22 7.41
N VAL A 42 -4.66 -4.04 6.09
CA VAL A 42 -3.53 -3.52 5.31
C VAL A 42 -3.21 -2.09 5.71
N TRP A 43 -4.18 -1.17 5.66
CA TRP A 43 -3.92 0.25 5.91
C TRP A 43 -3.31 0.57 7.29
N PRO A 44 -3.81 0.03 8.42
CA PRO A 44 -3.19 0.30 9.70
C PRO A 44 -1.77 -0.31 9.78
N SER A 45 -1.50 -1.43 9.10
CA SER A 45 -0.14 -1.98 9.04
C SER A 45 0.86 -1.01 8.38
N PHE A 46 0.43 -0.30 7.33
CA PHE A 46 1.26 0.71 6.66
C PHE A 46 1.55 1.90 7.58
N PHE A 47 0.53 2.43 8.26
CA PHE A 47 0.73 3.55 9.20
C PHE A 47 1.60 3.16 10.40
N VAL A 48 1.37 1.97 10.96
CA VAL A 48 2.15 1.43 12.08
C VAL A 48 3.61 1.23 11.67
N LEU A 49 3.87 0.66 10.50
CA LEU A 49 5.21 0.52 9.96
C LEU A 49 5.87 1.89 9.72
N ALA A 50 5.14 2.84 9.13
CA ALA A 50 5.62 4.20 8.90
C ALA A 50 6.10 4.83 10.22
N LEU A 51 5.30 4.75 11.28
CA LEU A 51 5.66 5.32 12.58
C LEU A 51 6.84 4.58 13.22
N ALA A 52 6.88 3.25 13.11
CA ALA A 52 7.96 2.44 13.69
C ALA A 52 9.32 2.70 13.02
N LEU A 53 9.35 2.82 11.69
CA LEU A 53 10.57 3.15 10.94
C LEU A 53 11.23 4.45 11.40
N PHE A 54 10.43 5.40 11.91
CA PHE A 54 10.90 6.70 12.41
C PHE A 54 10.81 6.82 13.94
N ARG A 55 10.77 5.68 14.64
CA ARG A 55 10.73 5.59 16.11
C ARG A 55 9.67 6.47 16.78
N VAL A 56 8.56 6.75 16.09
CA VAL A 56 7.46 7.53 16.64
C VAL A 56 6.64 6.67 17.58
N GLN A 57 6.25 7.21 18.74
CA GLN A 57 5.50 6.48 19.76
C GLN A 57 4.08 6.14 19.27
N LEU A 58 3.86 4.88 18.87
CA LEU A 58 2.56 4.38 18.37
C LEU A 58 1.38 4.71 19.29
N LYS A 59 1.57 4.65 20.61
CA LYS A 59 0.52 4.91 21.61
C LYS A 59 -0.15 6.27 21.44
N GLN A 60 0.59 7.29 21.00
CA GLN A 60 0.06 8.64 20.82
C GLN A 60 -0.77 8.79 19.54
N TYR A 61 -0.64 7.85 18.61
CA TYR A 61 -1.19 7.93 17.26
C TYR A 61 -2.25 6.87 16.96
N ILE A 62 -2.75 6.14 17.96
CA ILE A 62 -3.80 5.12 17.78
C ILE A 62 -5.06 5.72 17.13
N ILE A 63 -5.54 6.87 17.62
CA ILE A 63 -6.72 7.54 17.06
C ILE A 63 -6.47 7.99 15.61
N PRO A 64 -5.37 8.71 15.29
CA PRO A 64 -4.98 8.99 13.91
C PRO A 64 -4.94 7.76 12.99
N ILE A 65 -4.37 6.64 13.46
CA ILE A 65 -4.31 5.39 12.67
C ILE A 65 -5.71 4.88 12.34
N ILE A 66 -6.61 4.83 13.33
CA ILE A 66 -8.00 4.37 13.13
C ILE A 66 -8.71 5.30 12.14
N VAL A 67 -8.63 6.62 12.36
CA VAL A 67 -9.29 7.61 11.49
C VAL A 67 -8.76 7.51 10.05
N SER A 68 -7.45 7.45 9.86
CA SER A 68 -6.86 7.31 8.52
C SER A 68 -7.19 5.96 7.88
N THR A 69 -7.29 4.88 8.65
CA THR A 69 -7.75 3.58 8.14
C THR A 69 -9.19 3.66 7.64
N CYS A 70 -10.08 4.34 8.37
CA CYS A 70 -11.46 4.57 7.96
C CYS A 70 -11.58 5.42 6.69
N ILE A 71 -10.61 6.30 6.41
CA ILE A 71 -10.55 7.09 5.17
C ILE A 71 -9.97 6.24 4.02
N MET A 72 -8.88 5.52 4.26
CA MET A 72 -8.16 4.78 3.21
C MET A 72 -8.91 3.54 2.73
N THR A 73 -9.63 2.86 3.61
CA THR A 73 -10.42 1.66 3.26
C THR A 73 -11.46 1.92 2.15
N PRO A 74 -12.36 2.92 2.24
CA PRO A 74 -13.28 3.22 1.15
C PRO A 74 -12.58 3.76 -0.09
N VAL A 75 -11.48 4.52 0.05
CA VAL A 75 -10.68 4.97 -1.11
C VAL A 75 -10.14 3.77 -1.88
N ALA A 76 -9.57 2.78 -1.19
CA ALA A 76 -9.06 1.56 -1.83
C ALA A 76 -10.19 0.77 -2.50
N ALA A 77 -11.32 0.56 -1.81
CA ALA A 77 -12.47 -0.16 -2.35
C ALA A 77 -13.08 0.53 -3.59
N LEU A 78 -13.20 1.86 -3.57
CA LEU A 78 -13.70 2.63 -4.72
C LEU A 78 -12.76 2.50 -5.93
N LEU A 79 -11.45 2.61 -5.71
CA LEU A 79 -10.45 2.47 -6.77
C LEU A 79 -10.45 1.07 -7.37
N GLN A 80 -10.53 0.03 -6.52
CA GLN A 80 -10.60 -1.36 -6.97
C GLN A 80 -11.88 -1.62 -7.77
N SER A 81 -13.03 -1.13 -7.29
CA SER A 81 -14.33 -1.31 -7.95
C SER A 81 -14.45 -0.59 -9.30
N SER A 82 -13.62 0.44 -9.54
CA SER A 82 -13.65 1.21 -10.78
C SER A 82 -12.85 0.54 -11.92
N GLU A 83 -12.17 -0.58 -11.66
CA GLU A 83 -11.28 -1.30 -12.58
C GLU A 83 -10.10 -0.45 -13.12
N ILE A 84 -9.85 0.73 -12.54
CA ILE A 84 -8.78 1.65 -12.94
C ILE A 84 -7.51 1.36 -12.13
N ILE A 85 -6.94 0.16 -12.34
CA ILE A 85 -5.84 -0.37 -11.53
C ILE A 85 -4.60 0.55 -11.57
N TYR A 86 -4.34 1.21 -12.69
CA TYR A 86 -3.21 2.15 -12.82
C TYR A 86 -3.39 3.45 -11.99
N LEU A 87 -4.63 3.85 -11.69
CA LEU A 87 -4.89 5.00 -10.82
C LEU A 87 -4.63 4.65 -9.35
N LEU A 88 -4.81 3.38 -8.99
CA LEU A 88 -4.60 2.88 -7.63
C LEU A 88 -3.19 3.20 -7.14
N THR A 89 -2.21 3.04 -8.02
CA THR A 89 -0.80 3.30 -7.71
C THR A 89 -0.42 4.77 -7.55
N ILE A 90 -1.29 5.70 -7.95
CA ILE A 90 -1.07 7.15 -7.78
C ILE A 90 -1.94 7.68 -6.64
N ILE A 91 -3.23 7.36 -6.64
CA ILE A 91 -4.20 7.91 -5.70
C ILE A 91 -3.97 7.38 -4.29
N GLN A 92 -3.63 6.10 -4.13
CA GLN A 92 -3.39 5.54 -2.80
C GLN A 92 -2.19 6.18 -2.08
N PRO A 93 -0.98 6.32 -2.69
CA PRO A 93 0.11 7.07 -2.06
C PRO A 93 -0.23 8.52 -1.75
N LEU A 94 -0.97 9.22 -2.62
CA LEU A 94 -1.39 10.60 -2.39
C LEU A 94 -2.38 10.73 -1.23
N ALA A 95 -3.34 9.81 -1.13
CA ALA A 95 -4.29 9.77 -0.02
C ALA A 95 -3.58 9.44 1.31
N PHE A 96 -2.60 8.53 1.27
CA PHE A 96 -1.75 8.24 2.43
C PHE A 96 -0.91 9.47 2.83
N LEU A 97 -0.38 10.22 1.86
CA LEU A 97 0.37 11.46 2.08
C LEU A 97 -0.48 12.50 2.77
N PHE A 98 -1.70 12.68 2.26
CA PHE A 98 -2.69 13.56 2.83
C PHE A 98 -3.03 13.17 4.28
N CYS A 99 -3.22 11.88 4.56
CA CYS A 99 -3.44 11.38 5.92
C CYS A 99 -2.28 11.75 6.85
N LEU A 100 -1.02 11.48 6.45
CA LEU A 100 0.15 11.83 7.26
C LEU A 100 0.27 13.34 7.52
N MET A 101 -0.07 14.17 6.54
CA MET A 101 0.01 15.62 6.69
C MET A 101 -1.13 16.22 7.52
N VAL A 102 -2.37 15.79 7.29
CA VAL A 102 -3.57 16.41 7.86
C VAL A 102 -3.95 15.77 9.19
N VAL A 103 -3.99 14.43 9.23
CA VAL A 103 -4.44 13.67 10.40
C VAL A 103 -3.29 13.53 11.40
N PHE A 104 -2.12 13.08 10.95
CA PHE A 104 -0.94 12.91 11.82
C PHE A 104 -0.14 14.21 12.04
N ARG A 105 -0.43 15.25 11.25
CA ARG A 105 0.21 16.58 11.34
C ARG A 105 1.72 16.58 11.12
N PHE A 106 2.24 15.61 10.37
CA PHE A 106 3.65 15.62 9.96
C PHE A 106 3.92 16.68 8.90
N LYS A 107 5.17 17.17 8.86
CA LYS A 107 5.61 18.12 7.82
C LYS A 107 5.69 17.39 6.48
N PHE A 108 5.36 18.08 5.39
CA PHE A 108 5.35 17.54 4.02
C PHE A 108 6.59 16.68 3.69
N PHE A 109 7.79 17.21 3.95
CA PHE A 109 9.05 16.50 3.71
C PHE A 109 9.14 15.18 4.47
N HIS A 110 8.83 15.19 5.77
CA HIS A 110 8.81 13.99 6.61
C HIS A 110 7.78 12.97 6.12
N SER A 111 6.59 13.42 5.75
CA SER A 111 5.54 12.56 5.22
C SER A 111 5.95 11.86 3.92
N ILE A 112 6.69 12.54 3.04
CA ILE A 112 7.19 11.92 1.81
C ILE A 112 8.26 10.87 2.10
N MET A 113 9.18 11.15 3.02
CA MET A 113 10.17 10.14 3.45
C MET A 113 9.49 8.90 4.05
N MET A 114 8.45 9.12 4.86
CA MET A 114 7.65 8.03 5.45
C MET A 114 6.96 7.17 4.39
N ILE A 115 6.29 7.80 3.43
CA ILE A 115 5.67 7.10 2.30
C ILE A 115 6.71 6.34 1.49
N GLY A 116 7.80 7.01 1.13
CA GLY A 116 8.80 6.43 0.26
C GLY A 116 9.36 5.14 0.83
N LEU A 117 9.74 5.14 2.10
CA LEU A 117 10.22 3.94 2.77
C LEU A 117 9.16 2.85 2.86
N VAL A 118 7.95 3.18 3.30
CA VAL A 118 6.88 2.18 3.49
C VAL A 118 6.47 1.54 2.18
N PHE A 119 6.32 2.32 1.11
CA PHE A 119 5.91 1.79 -0.18
C PHE A 119 7.04 1.04 -0.88
N VAL A 120 8.29 1.54 -0.87
CA VAL A 120 9.42 0.77 -1.43
C VAL A 120 9.57 -0.55 -0.70
N TYR A 121 9.44 -0.56 0.63
CA TYR A 121 9.45 -1.76 1.44
C TYR A 121 8.29 -2.71 1.07
N SER A 122 7.07 -2.20 1.02
CA SER A 122 5.87 -3.01 0.74
C SER A 122 5.87 -3.59 -0.67
N ILE A 123 6.28 -2.81 -1.68
CA ILE A 123 6.46 -3.27 -3.06
C ILE A 123 7.54 -4.35 -3.12
N SER A 124 8.62 -4.23 -2.35
CA SER A 124 9.64 -5.28 -2.26
C SER A 124 9.07 -6.57 -1.68
N ALA A 125 8.32 -6.47 -0.58
CA ALA A 125 7.72 -7.63 0.09
C ALA A 125 6.70 -8.34 -0.80
N GLU A 126 5.89 -7.57 -1.53
CA GLU A 126 4.94 -8.05 -2.53
C GLU A 126 5.65 -8.74 -3.71
N PHE A 127 6.69 -8.11 -4.26
CA PHE A 127 7.48 -8.68 -5.35
C PHE A 127 8.10 -10.02 -4.94
N VAL A 128 8.68 -10.10 -3.73
CA VAL A 128 9.25 -11.34 -3.19
C VAL A 128 8.18 -12.43 -3.04
N TYR A 129 7.00 -12.10 -2.52
CA TYR A 129 5.88 -13.04 -2.42
C TYR A 129 5.50 -13.59 -3.79
N ASN A 130 5.24 -12.70 -4.74
CA ASN A 130 4.80 -13.10 -6.07
C ASN A 130 5.87 -13.91 -6.82
N MET A 131 7.15 -13.63 -6.62
CA MET A 131 8.25 -14.44 -7.17
C MET A 131 8.28 -15.86 -6.60
N ILE A 132 8.05 -16.02 -5.29
CA ILE A 132 8.00 -17.32 -4.61
C ILE A 132 6.79 -18.13 -5.08
N VAL A 133 5.60 -17.52 -5.10
CA VAL A 133 4.35 -18.19 -5.48
C VAL A 133 4.34 -18.54 -6.97
N ALA A 134 4.78 -17.63 -7.83
CA ALA A 134 4.84 -17.87 -9.27
C ALA A 134 5.96 -18.83 -9.70
N GLN A 135 6.79 -19.33 -8.75
CA GLN A 135 7.93 -20.21 -9.03
C GLN A 135 8.83 -19.65 -10.16
N PHE A 136 9.06 -18.34 -10.16
CA PHE A 136 9.83 -17.63 -11.20
C PHE A 136 9.22 -17.65 -12.62
N ASN A 137 7.95 -18.04 -12.80
CA ASN A 137 7.24 -17.93 -14.07
C ASN A 137 6.51 -16.58 -14.21
N TYR A 138 6.99 -15.72 -15.11
CA TYR A 138 6.48 -14.36 -15.30
C TYR A 138 5.01 -14.29 -15.76
N GLN A 139 4.52 -15.25 -16.56
CA GLN A 139 3.11 -15.24 -16.96
C GLN A 139 2.19 -15.59 -15.80
N HIS A 140 2.62 -16.50 -14.93
CA HIS A 140 1.89 -16.85 -13.72
C HIS A 140 1.91 -15.70 -12.70
N PHE A 141 3.02 -14.97 -12.62
CA PHE A 141 3.16 -13.77 -11.78
C PHE A 141 2.08 -12.72 -12.06
N LEU A 142 1.83 -12.40 -13.34
CA LEU A 142 0.81 -11.40 -13.71
C LEU A 142 -0.60 -11.86 -13.37
N HIS A 143 -0.88 -13.16 -13.47
CA HIS A 143 -2.16 -13.73 -13.09
C HIS A 143 -2.39 -13.67 -11.57
N ILE A 144 -1.38 -14.00 -10.77
CA ILE A 144 -1.44 -13.93 -9.30
C ILE A 144 -1.64 -12.48 -8.84
N LEU A 145 -0.91 -11.53 -9.44
CA LEU A 145 -1.02 -10.10 -9.13
C LEU A 145 -2.46 -9.58 -9.27
N ARG A 146 -3.23 -10.12 -10.23
CA ARG A 146 -4.60 -9.70 -10.51
C ARG A 146 -5.62 -10.42 -9.63
N ASP A 147 -5.45 -11.73 -9.44
CA ASP A 147 -6.52 -12.58 -8.91
C ASP A 147 -6.37 -12.91 -7.42
N GLU A 148 -5.16 -12.79 -6.85
CA GLU A 148 -4.87 -13.15 -5.46
C GLU A 148 -4.62 -11.95 -4.53
N TYR A 149 -5.24 -10.80 -4.82
CA TYR A 149 -5.06 -9.57 -4.04
C TYR A 149 -5.41 -9.75 -2.54
N ILE A 150 -6.32 -10.67 -2.22
CA ILE A 150 -6.68 -11.04 -0.84
C ILE A 150 -5.48 -11.64 -0.11
N MET A 151 -4.87 -12.70 -0.66
CA MET A 151 -3.71 -13.34 -0.04
C MET A 151 -2.50 -12.43 -0.01
N GLN A 152 -2.30 -11.66 -1.08
CA GLN A 152 -1.23 -10.67 -1.15
C GLN A 152 -1.39 -9.58 -0.07
N GLY A 153 -2.61 -9.06 0.12
CA GLY A 153 -2.89 -8.07 1.16
C GLY A 153 -2.67 -8.63 2.58
N PHE A 154 -3.08 -9.88 2.82
CA PHE A 154 -2.79 -10.56 4.09
C PHE A 154 -1.29 -10.71 4.32
N TRP A 155 -0.54 -11.18 3.31
CA TRP A 155 0.90 -11.35 3.38
C TRP A 155 1.63 -10.04 3.66
N VAL A 156 1.32 -8.98 2.92
CA VAL A 156 1.91 -7.65 3.13
C VAL A 156 1.62 -7.13 4.54
N SER A 157 0.38 -7.27 5.01
CA SER A 157 0.00 -6.86 6.38
C SER A 157 0.80 -7.63 7.44
N PHE A 158 0.90 -8.94 7.27
CA PHE A 158 1.64 -9.82 8.18
C PHE A 158 3.13 -9.43 8.24
N ILE A 159 3.77 -9.26 7.08
CA ILE A 159 5.17 -8.85 6.99
C ILE A 159 5.38 -7.45 7.59
N ASN A 160 4.48 -6.50 7.32
CA ASN A 160 4.56 -5.16 7.91
C ASN A 160 4.49 -5.19 9.44
N TYR A 161 3.59 -5.98 10.02
CA TYR A 161 3.51 -6.13 11.48
C TYR A 161 4.72 -6.85 12.07
N MET A 162 5.22 -7.90 11.42
CA MET A 162 6.44 -8.59 11.85
C MET A 162 7.65 -7.66 11.83
N THR A 163 7.82 -6.89 10.76
CA THR A 163 8.91 -5.92 10.63
C THR A 163 8.77 -4.80 11.64
N THR A 164 7.56 -4.29 11.88
CA THR A 164 7.30 -3.32 12.94
C THR A 164 7.71 -3.88 14.31
N TYR A 165 7.32 -5.12 14.62
CA TYR A 165 7.70 -5.78 15.86
C TYR A 165 9.22 -5.91 15.99
N LEU A 166 9.91 -6.34 14.93
CA LEU A 166 11.37 -6.43 14.91
C LEU A 166 12.04 -5.07 15.12
N ILE A 167 11.59 -4.03 14.41
CA ILE A 167 12.11 -2.65 14.53
C ILE A 167 11.97 -2.13 15.96
N ILE A 168 10.79 -2.29 16.57
CA ILE A 168 10.53 -1.87 17.95
C ILE A 168 11.43 -2.65 18.93
N ARG A 169 11.59 -3.96 18.71
CA ARG A 169 12.39 -4.82 19.58
C ARG A 169 13.89 -4.55 19.47
N SER A 170 14.41 -4.36 18.26
CA SER A 170 15.82 -4.07 17.97
C SER A 170 16.19 -2.60 18.18
N ARG A 171 15.20 -1.73 18.40
CA ARG A 171 15.34 -0.27 18.45
C ARG A 171 15.98 0.28 17.18
N TRP A 172 15.75 -0.36 16.03
CA TRP A 172 16.17 0.16 14.74
C TRP A 172 15.20 1.25 14.27
N GLY A 173 15.65 2.11 13.35
CA GLY A 173 14.84 3.21 12.82
C GLY A 173 15.52 4.56 12.97
N PHE A 174 14.92 5.57 12.34
CA PHE A 174 15.45 6.92 12.19
C PHE A 174 14.86 7.87 13.23
N THR A 175 15.64 8.83 13.74
CA THR A 175 15.19 9.80 14.77
C THR A 175 14.96 11.22 14.25
N PHE A 176 15.44 11.55 13.04
CA PHE A 176 15.39 12.92 12.50
C PHE A 176 13.97 13.47 12.27
N ILE A 177 12.91 12.65 12.30
CA ILE A 177 11.54 13.16 12.15
C ILE A 177 11.05 13.72 13.48
N SER A 178 11.23 15.02 13.64
CA SER A 178 10.58 15.74 14.72
C SER A 178 9.10 16.02 14.41
N THR A 179 8.25 15.77 15.40
CA THR A 179 6.84 16.19 15.38
C THR A 179 6.76 17.71 15.34
N ARG A 180 5.68 18.25 14.76
CA ARG A 180 5.51 19.68 14.41
C ARG A 180 5.78 20.67 15.58
N ASN A 181 5.80 20.20 16.82
CA ASN A 181 6.02 21.01 18.02
C ASN A 181 7.49 21.39 18.30
N SER A 182 8.49 20.86 17.58
CA SER A 182 9.85 21.39 17.72
C SER A 182 10.03 22.67 16.90
N LYS A 183 10.38 23.77 17.59
CA LYS A 183 10.74 25.04 16.96
C LYS A 183 12.00 24.82 16.11
N ILE A 184 11.86 24.88 14.78
CA ILE A 184 13.00 24.82 13.86
C ILE A 184 13.49 26.26 13.63
N HIS A 185 14.79 26.49 13.87
CA HIS A 185 15.46 27.76 13.61
C HIS A 185 15.55 28.06 12.11
N SER A 186 15.37 29.33 11.72
CA SER A 186 15.14 29.78 10.34
C SER A 186 16.38 29.90 9.45
N SER A 187 17.57 29.43 9.87
CA SER A 187 18.83 29.73 9.17
C SER A 187 19.16 28.83 7.96
N ALA A 188 18.30 27.88 7.58
CA ALA A 188 18.65 26.83 6.60
C ALA A 188 17.89 26.88 5.26
N MET A 189 17.46 28.06 4.77
CA MET A 189 16.63 28.16 3.54
C MET A 189 17.26 27.53 2.29
N ILE A 190 18.59 27.68 2.08
CA ILE A 190 19.27 27.15 0.88
C ILE A 190 19.32 25.62 0.88
N ILE A 191 19.61 25.02 2.04
CA ILE A 191 19.65 23.56 2.22
C ILE A 191 18.25 22.97 2.11
N GLN A 192 17.24 23.69 2.60
CA GLN A 192 15.84 23.30 2.49
C GLN A 192 15.37 23.23 1.03
N ASN A 193 15.80 24.16 0.17
CA ASN A 193 15.47 24.13 -1.27
C ASN A 193 16.06 22.90 -1.99
N LYS A 194 17.30 22.52 -1.69
CA LYS A 194 17.92 21.30 -2.25
C LYS A 194 17.17 20.03 -1.84
N LEU A 195 16.72 19.97 -0.59
CA LEU A 195 15.90 18.87 -0.07
C LEU A 195 14.51 18.81 -0.73
N TYR A 196 13.86 19.94 -0.96
CA TYR A 196 12.59 19.99 -1.69
C TYR A 196 12.72 19.51 -3.13
N LEU A 197 13.78 19.91 -3.84
CA LEU A 197 14.05 19.43 -5.20
C LEU A 197 14.28 17.90 -5.20
N SER A 198 15.07 17.40 -4.26
CA SER A 198 15.31 15.95 -4.13
C SER A 198 14.04 15.16 -3.83
N VAL A 199 13.13 15.72 -3.02
CA VAL A 199 11.82 15.14 -2.74
C VAL A 199 10.89 15.16 -3.94
N LEU A 200 10.91 16.22 -4.74
CA LEU A 200 10.16 16.28 -6.01
C LEU A 200 10.64 15.21 -6.99
N ILE A 201 11.97 15.07 -7.13
CA ILE A 201 12.59 14.01 -7.95
C ILE A 201 12.16 12.63 -7.43
N PHE A 202 12.22 12.40 -6.11
CA PHE A 202 11.78 11.15 -5.52
C PHE A 202 10.30 10.86 -5.82
N LEU A 203 9.41 11.85 -5.67
CA LEU A 203 7.98 11.67 -5.91
C LEU A 203 7.68 11.35 -7.38
N ALA A 204 8.42 11.98 -8.31
CA ALA A 204 8.35 11.69 -9.74
C ALA A 204 8.91 10.29 -10.07
N SER A 205 10.01 9.87 -9.47
CA SER A 205 10.55 8.51 -9.66
C SER A 205 9.61 7.46 -9.07
N PHE A 206 9.00 7.76 -7.92
CA PHE A 206 8.05 6.89 -7.25
C PHE A 206 6.77 6.64 -8.06
N SER A 207 6.23 7.68 -8.71
CA SER A 207 5.11 7.51 -9.66
C SER A 207 5.52 6.73 -10.91
N MET A 208 6.79 6.79 -11.32
CA MET A 208 7.30 6.01 -12.44
C MET A 208 7.44 4.51 -12.12
N ILE A 209 7.78 4.13 -10.87
CA ILE A 209 7.75 2.70 -10.46
C ILE A 209 6.38 2.12 -10.75
N SER A 210 5.36 2.82 -10.26
CA SER A 210 3.96 2.45 -10.36
C SER A 210 3.51 2.25 -11.80
N LEU A 211 3.86 3.17 -12.70
CA LEU A 211 3.55 3.05 -14.13
C LEU A 211 4.34 1.93 -14.81
N SER A 212 5.58 1.71 -14.40
CA SER A 212 6.45 0.69 -15.01
C SER A 212 5.98 -0.75 -14.78
N VAL A 213 5.29 -1.03 -13.67
CA VAL A 213 4.66 -2.34 -13.43
C VAL A 213 3.68 -2.69 -14.55
N TYR A 214 2.93 -1.71 -15.06
CA TYR A 214 1.89 -1.92 -16.06
C TYR A 214 2.34 -1.68 -17.50
N LEU A 215 3.15 -0.64 -17.75
CA LEU A 215 3.49 -0.18 -19.11
C LEU A 215 4.87 -0.66 -19.58
N TRP A 216 5.84 -0.82 -18.67
CA TRP A 216 7.24 -1.10 -18.99
C TRP A 216 7.84 -2.16 -18.07
N LYS A 217 7.24 -3.36 -18.09
CA LYS A 217 7.63 -4.48 -17.24
C LYS A 217 9.14 -4.76 -17.21
N ASP A 218 9.81 -4.66 -18.36
CA ASP A 218 11.24 -4.97 -18.48
C ASP A 218 12.12 -3.90 -17.80
N MET A 219 11.59 -2.68 -17.63
CA MET A 219 12.26 -1.56 -16.99
C MET A 219 11.95 -1.45 -15.49
N PHE A 220 11.04 -2.28 -14.95
CA PHE A 220 10.60 -2.21 -13.56
C PHE A 220 11.77 -2.28 -12.58
N LEU A 221 12.65 -3.28 -12.72
CA LEU A 221 13.80 -3.44 -11.83
C LEU A 221 14.76 -2.26 -11.89
N PHE A 222 14.96 -1.69 -13.08
CA PHE A 222 15.82 -0.51 -13.26
C PHE A 222 15.23 0.73 -12.58
N ILE A 223 13.94 0.99 -12.75
CA ILE A 223 13.25 2.14 -12.14
C ILE A 223 13.16 1.96 -10.63
N PHE A 224 12.90 0.75 -10.16
CA PHE A 224 12.82 0.41 -8.74
C PHE A 224 14.18 0.60 -8.03
N THR A 225 15.27 0.09 -8.62
CA THR A 225 16.63 0.26 -8.08
C THR A 225 17.08 1.72 -8.09
N SER A 226 16.80 2.45 -9.16
CA SER A 226 17.08 3.89 -9.25
C SER A 226 16.35 4.67 -8.14
N THR A 227 15.04 4.44 -7.99
CA THR A 227 14.23 5.12 -6.95
C THR A 227 14.69 4.77 -5.54
N SER A 228 15.03 3.50 -5.29
CA SER A 228 15.57 3.06 -4.00
C SER A 228 16.91 3.72 -3.70
N THR A 229 17.76 3.89 -4.71
CA THR A 229 19.05 4.58 -4.60
C THR A 229 18.86 6.07 -4.27
N ILE A 230 17.94 6.74 -4.99
CA ILE A 230 17.59 8.15 -4.70
C ILE A 230 17.10 8.27 -3.25
N LEU A 231 16.19 7.40 -2.82
CA LEU A 231 15.67 7.40 -1.44
C LEU A 231 16.79 7.19 -0.41
N ALA A 232 17.71 6.26 -0.66
CA ALA A 232 18.87 6.03 0.19
C ALA A 232 19.77 7.27 0.31
N PHE A 233 20.00 7.99 -0.80
CA PHE A 233 20.73 9.27 -0.77
C PHE A 233 19.99 10.34 0.04
N VAL A 234 18.66 10.48 -0.13
CA VAL A 234 17.86 11.44 0.64
C VAL A 234 17.92 11.12 2.13
N LEU A 235 17.81 9.84 2.49
CA LEU A 235 17.93 9.37 3.88
C LEU A 235 19.32 9.65 4.45
N HIS A 236 20.38 9.31 3.71
CA HIS A 236 21.76 9.55 4.13
C HIS A 236 22.02 11.04 4.37
N TYR A 237 21.58 11.90 3.46
CA TYR A 237 21.75 13.35 3.60
C TYR A 237 20.93 13.92 4.77
N SER A 238 19.69 13.44 4.95
CA SER A 238 18.84 13.84 6.07
C SER A 238 19.44 13.43 7.41
N TYR A 239 20.02 12.23 7.48
CA TYR A 239 20.71 11.73 8.67
C TYR A 239 22.00 12.51 8.95
N LYS A 240 22.84 12.74 7.93
CA LYS A 240 24.08 13.52 8.09
C LYS A 240 23.81 14.93 8.63
N ARG A 241 22.70 15.55 8.22
CA ARG A 241 22.29 16.85 8.73
C ARG A 241 22.01 16.84 10.24
N GLU A 242 21.36 15.80 10.76
CA GLU A 242 21.07 15.65 12.20
C GLU A 242 22.35 15.60 13.06
N PHE A 243 23.51 15.18 12.50
CA PHE A 243 24.79 15.15 13.23
C PHE A 243 25.55 16.47 13.21
N HIS A 244 25.23 17.38 12.28
CA HIS A 244 25.92 18.67 12.15
C HIS A 244 25.18 19.82 12.84
N ASP A 245 23.90 19.62 13.17
CA ASP A 245 23.07 20.52 13.98
C ASP A 245 23.16 20.13 15.47
#